data_AF-A0A1Y2HPJ7-F1
#
_entry.id   AF-A0A1Y2HPJ7-F1
#
_cell.length_a   1.000
_cell.length_b   1.000
_cell.length_c   1.000
_cell.angle_alpha   90.00
_cell.angle_beta   90.00
_cell.angle_gamma   90.00
#
_symmetry.space_group_name_H-M   'P 1'
#
loop_
_entity.id
_entity.type
_entity.pdbx_description
1 polymer ?
#
loop_
_entity_poly.entity_id
_entity_poly.type
_entity_poly.pdbx_seq_one_letter_code
_entity_poly.pdbx_strand_id
1 'polypeptide(L)'
;MTNSPTATNPRVAAGLPPISPSVPTYLSSAALAHVFHLPDSSAISSTSAAAAAVTSSPLPGPQQVALPSAWNPKDKCGMLKLPLPLRVEYDGPGRSDNDAAAVRANYPIPLSTGIYYFECEIIAKGREGYIGIGFCAQGVPLNRLPGWEPLSWGYHGDDGNIFQSSGSGKPYGPTFQTGDVVGCGINFIDRSAFFTKNGVHLGTAFTNLPFPTSMPSSTATSSSSLPIVTQKPIYPSIGMRTPGEILLANFGHRAFRFDIDSYVRDERRKVWDKITLSSSHPRVQPDDLVKLVQGYLVHHGFKKTAEALMRQHQGRHSKSDVDPAGDAMDVDQEQPSPTKTNKRRADSKSIQQTVAEMEQRGLIRAAILQGDIDAALSHLTATYPSLLSTDPSLQFDLECAKFIELVRTCSTHATTDAPTATSTTDPAALQPVITYGRSTLVRWLHAPPNAHQALPHDYVQARLYELMPLIAYPNPALVPAVAHLLDVKAREALADRVNAGIVVHALGMPARPALEAAVRQTRAVVAEVAGRGGGEASVVDWPAGVFGGL
;
A
#
# COMPACT_ATOMS: atom_id res chain seq x y z
N MET A 1 57.73 -36.03 -28.16
CA MET A 1 57.50 -36.50 -26.78
C MET A 1 57.20 -35.26 -25.93
N THR A 2 55.98 -34.72 -26.05
CA THR A 2 54.86 -34.85 -25.09
C THR A 2 55.17 -34.28 -23.71
N ASN A 3 54.63 -33.10 -23.40
CA ASN A 3 53.68 -32.94 -22.28
C ASN A 3 53.10 -31.51 -22.23
N SER A 4 51.76 -31.45 -22.27
CA SER A 4 50.92 -30.30 -21.90
C SER A 4 51.00 -30.02 -20.39
N PRO A 5 50.47 -28.88 -19.94
CA PRO A 5 49.32 -29.00 -19.05
C PRO A 5 48.20 -28.01 -19.37
N THR A 6 47.02 -28.58 -19.63
CA THR A 6 45.71 -27.96 -19.44
C THR A 6 45.34 -28.01 -17.95
N ALA A 7 45.04 -26.85 -17.37
CA ALA A 7 44.29 -26.76 -16.11
C ALA A 7 43.39 -25.51 -16.15
N THR A 8 42.22 -25.67 -16.76
CA THR A 8 41.06 -24.81 -16.55
C THR A 8 40.63 -24.95 -15.10
N ASN A 9 40.57 -23.84 -14.36
CA ASN A 9 40.05 -23.80 -12.99
C ASN A 9 38.52 -23.60 -13.06
N PRO A 10 37.68 -24.60 -12.73
CA PRO A 10 36.24 -24.48 -12.79
C PRO A 10 35.75 -24.09 -11.40
N ARG A 11 35.67 -22.79 -11.12
CA ARG A 11 35.08 -22.31 -9.86
C ARG A 11 34.24 -21.04 -10.04
N VAL A 12 33.30 -21.09 -10.99
CA VAL A 12 32.13 -20.19 -11.01
C VAL A 12 30.91 -20.99 -11.48
N ALA A 13 30.49 -21.95 -10.67
CA ALA A 13 29.21 -22.66 -10.83
C ALA A 13 28.80 -23.27 -9.49
N ALA A 14 28.62 -22.43 -8.47
CA ALA A 14 27.91 -22.83 -7.26
C ALA A 14 26.60 -22.03 -7.23
N GLY A 15 25.49 -22.76 -7.33
CA GLY A 15 24.16 -22.21 -7.50
C GLY A 15 23.76 -21.26 -6.37
N LEU A 16 23.37 -20.05 -6.77
CA LEU A 16 22.41 -19.27 -6.01
C LEU A 16 21.04 -19.96 -6.19
N PRO A 17 20.22 -20.06 -5.12
CA PRO A 17 18.85 -20.56 -5.27
C PRO A 17 18.12 -19.69 -6.31
N PRO A 18 17.20 -20.26 -7.10
CA PRO A 18 16.37 -19.45 -7.99
C PRO A 18 15.56 -18.49 -7.13
N ILE A 19 15.99 -17.23 -7.09
CA ILE A 19 15.23 -16.16 -6.46
C ILE A 19 14.05 -15.94 -7.39
N SER A 20 12.86 -16.38 -6.96
CA SER A 20 11.61 -15.97 -7.61
C SER A 20 11.66 -14.46 -7.79
N PRO A 21 11.37 -13.91 -8.99
CA PRO A 21 11.60 -12.51 -9.27
C PRO A 21 10.78 -11.65 -8.30
N SER A 22 11.46 -11.05 -7.31
CA SER A 22 10.87 -10.12 -6.37
C SER A 22 10.98 -8.71 -6.94
N VAL A 23 9.93 -7.91 -6.78
CA VAL A 23 9.97 -6.48 -7.14
C VAL A 23 11.19 -5.83 -6.48
N PRO A 24 12.00 -5.05 -7.22
CA PRO A 24 13.18 -4.37 -6.66
C PRO A 24 12.85 -3.59 -5.39
N THR A 25 13.76 -3.63 -4.42
CA THR A 25 13.57 -2.98 -3.11
C THR A 25 13.28 -1.49 -3.23
N TYR A 26 13.92 -0.80 -4.17
CA TYR A 26 13.71 0.64 -4.37
C TYR A 26 12.27 0.98 -4.81
N LEU A 27 11.52 0.03 -5.39
CA LEU A 27 10.12 0.18 -5.75
C LEU A 27 9.15 -0.18 -4.61
N SER A 28 9.63 -0.78 -3.52
CA SER A 28 8.79 -1.16 -2.37
C SER A 28 8.19 0.05 -1.64
N SER A 29 8.84 1.22 -1.75
CA SER A 29 8.38 2.50 -1.21
C SER A 29 7.63 3.36 -2.23
N ALA A 30 7.26 2.82 -3.39
CA ALA A 30 6.39 3.54 -4.32
C ALA A 30 4.93 3.54 -3.80
N ALA A 31 4.17 4.60 -4.09
CA ALA A 31 2.78 4.74 -3.64
C ALA A 31 1.88 3.55 -4.05
N LEU A 32 2.20 2.93 -5.20
CA LEU A 32 1.50 1.78 -5.78
C LEU A 32 2.34 0.50 -5.76
N ALA A 33 3.32 0.38 -4.86
CA ALA A 33 4.19 -0.80 -4.76
C ALA A 33 3.42 -2.13 -4.67
N HIS A 34 2.29 -2.13 -3.95
CA HIS A 34 1.45 -3.31 -3.71
C HIS A 34 0.78 -3.89 -4.97
N VAL A 35 0.70 -3.13 -6.07
CA VAL A 35 0.15 -3.65 -7.33
C VAL A 35 1.23 -4.11 -8.30
N PHE A 36 2.50 -3.82 -8.05
CA PHE A 36 3.59 -4.22 -8.94
C PHE A 36 3.91 -5.70 -8.80
N HIS A 37 4.15 -6.36 -9.93
CA HIS A 37 4.75 -7.69 -9.95
C HIS A 37 5.70 -7.84 -11.14
N LEU A 38 6.65 -8.77 -11.00
CA LEU A 38 7.47 -9.25 -12.11
C LEU A 38 6.83 -10.53 -12.66
N PRO A 39 6.32 -10.53 -13.90
CA PRO A 39 5.76 -11.74 -14.51
C PRO A 39 6.85 -12.81 -14.70
N ASP A 40 6.47 -14.08 -14.50
CA ASP A 40 7.38 -15.21 -14.68
C ASP A 40 7.84 -15.31 -16.14
N SER A 41 9.16 -15.33 -16.31
CA SER A 41 9.85 -15.50 -17.59
C SER A 41 9.48 -16.80 -18.33
N SER A 42 8.98 -17.82 -17.63
CA SER A 42 8.54 -19.09 -18.22
C SER A 42 7.22 -19.01 -19.00
N ALA A 43 6.40 -17.98 -18.75
CA ALA A 43 5.05 -17.84 -19.32
C ALA A 43 5.03 -17.33 -20.78
N ILE A 44 6.19 -16.97 -21.36
CA ILE A 44 6.28 -16.37 -22.71
C ILE A 44 6.01 -17.40 -23.82
N SER A 45 5.91 -18.71 -23.51
CA SER A 45 5.60 -19.75 -24.50
C SER A 45 4.12 -19.86 -24.89
N SER A 46 3.18 -19.25 -24.16
CA SER A 46 1.76 -19.34 -24.54
C SER A 46 0.91 -18.30 -23.83
N THR A 47 0.52 -17.25 -24.53
CA THR A 47 -0.85 -16.71 -24.46
C THR A 47 -1.06 -15.73 -25.62
N SER A 48 -2.18 -15.93 -26.32
CA SER A 48 -2.68 -15.10 -27.39
C SER A 48 -3.16 -13.75 -26.86
N ALA A 49 -3.18 -12.77 -27.75
CA ALA A 49 -3.71 -11.44 -27.57
C ALA A 49 -5.00 -11.38 -26.75
N ALA A 50 -5.06 -10.43 -25.82
CA ALA A 50 -6.28 -10.02 -25.15
C ALA A 50 -7.27 -9.47 -26.20
N ALA A 51 -8.25 -10.28 -26.55
CA ALA A 51 -9.51 -9.84 -27.12
C ALA A 51 -10.58 -9.94 -26.02
N ALA A 52 -11.38 -8.88 -25.92
CA ALA A 52 -12.43 -8.69 -24.94
C ALA A 52 -13.40 -9.90 -24.85
N ALA A 53 -13.66 -10.36 -23.62
CA ALA A 53 -14.83 -11.17 -23.31
C ALA A 53 -15.40 -10.70 -21.97
N VAL A 54 -16.56 -10.04 -22.04
CA VAL A 54 -17.42 -9.71 -20.90
C VAL A 54 -17.97 -11.03 -20.36
N THR A 55 -17.53 -11.46 -19.18
CA THR A 55 -18.26 -12.41 -18.34
C THR A 55 -18.18 -11.97 -16.89
N SER A 56 -19.35 -11.88 -16.27
CA SER A 56 -19.59 -11.42 -14.91
C SER A 56 -18.91 -12.32 -13.87
N SER A 57 -18.02 -11.76 -13.06
CA SER A 57 -17.40 -12.36 -11.87
C SER A 57 -16.87 -11.25 -10.95
N PRO A 58 -16.64 -11.54 -9.66
CA PRO A 58 -16.88 -10.63 -8.54
C PRO A 58 -15.89 -9.47 -8.47
N LEU A 59 -16.28 -8.41 -7.74
CA LEU A 59 -15.58 -7.13 -7.51
C LEU A 59 -14.06 -7.18 -7.80
N PRO A 60 -13.52 -6.28 -8.65
CA PRO A 60 -12.13 -6.35 -9.06
C PRO A 60 -11.22 -6.17 -7.85
N GLY A 61 -10.45 -7.20 -7.52
CA GLY A 61 -9.23 -7.03 -6.72
C GLY A 61 -8.29 -6.02 -7.40
N PRO A 62 -7.29 -5.49 -6.68
CA PRO A 62 -6.36 -4.53 -7.26
C PRO A 62 -5.75 -5.09 -8.55
N GLN A 63 -5.93 -4.36 -9.66
CA GLN A 63 -5.36 -4.77 -10.95
C GLN A 63 -3.83 -4.78 -10.82
N GLN A 64 -3.27 -5.97 -10.87
CA GLN A 64 -1.83 -6.20 -10.88
C GLN A 64 -1.20 -5.53 -12.11
N VAL A 65 -0.10 -4.80 -11.89
CA VAL A 65 0.64 -4.05 -12.93
C VAL A 65 1.99 -4.73 -13.15
N ALA A 66 2.19 -5.25 -14.36
CA ALA A 66 3.43 -5.92 -14.76
C ALA A 66 4.58 -4.91 -14.97
N LEU A 67 5.74 -5.19 -14.37
CA LEU A 67 6.99 -4.47 -14.64
C LEU A 67 7.78 -5.15 -15.79
N PRO A 68 8.64 -4.41 -16.51
CA PRO A 68 9.55 -5.01 -17.48
C PRO A 68 10.42 -6.06 -16.80
N SER A 69 10.44 -7.29 -17.33
CA SER A 69 11.14 -8.43 -16.75
C SER A 69 11.96 -9.24 -17.76
N ALA A 70 11.77 -9.02 -19.07
CA ALA A 70 12.52 -9.70 -20.12
C ALA A 70 12.53 -8.87 -21.41
N TRP A 71 13.38 -9.22 -22.36
CA TRP A 71 13.30 -8.73 -23.73
C TRP A 71 12.15 -9.38 -24.47
N ASN A 72 11.48 -8.62 -25.35
CA ASN A 72 10.32 -9.10 -26.07
C ASN A 72 10.72 -9.82 -27.37
N PRO A 73 10.45 -11.13 -27.51
CA PRO A 73 10.79 -11.87 -28.73
C PRO A 73 9.98 -11.43 -29.96
N LYS A 74 8.82 -10.80 -29.75
CA LYS A 74 7.94 -10.31 -30.82
C LYS A 74 8.18 -8.85 -31.18
N ASP A 75 8.88 -8.10 -30.33
CA ASP A 75 9.12 -6.65 -30.51
C ASP A 75 10.62 -6.36 -30.55
N LYS A 76 11.27 -6.93 -31.58
CA LYS A 76 12.71 -6.84 -31.86
C LYS A 76 12.97 -6.80 -33.37
N CYS A 77 14.12 -6.29 -33.76
CA CYS A 77 14.63 -6.46 -35.11
C CYS A 77 14.99 -7.93 -35.41
N GLY A 78 14.89 -8.34 -36.68
CA GLY A 78 15.24 -9.69 -37.13
C GLY A 78 16.72 -10.04 -36.95
N MET A 79 17.60 -9.03 -36.91
CA MET A 79 19.05 -9.19 -36.74
C MET A 79 19.50 -9.40 -35.28
N LEU A 80 18.58 -9.55 -34.33
CA LEU A 80 18.89 -9.88 -32.94
C LEU A 80 18.40 -11.28 -32.58
N LYS A 81 19.23 -12.05 -31.88
CA LYS A 81 18.88 -13.32 -31.26
C LYS A 81 18.67 -13.12 -29.75
N LEU A 82 17.65 -13.78 -29.22
CA LEU A 82 17.34 -13.82 -27.78
C LEU A 82 17.47 -15.26 -27.28
N PRO A 83 18.69 -15.78 -27.04
CA PRO A 83 18.88 -17.15 -26.59
C PRO A 83 18.31 -17.39 -25.18
N LEU A 84 18.22 -16.33 -24.37
CA LEU A 84 17.61 -16.33 -23.04
C LEU A 84 16.79 -15.04 -22.86
N PRO A 85 15.80 -14.99 -21.95
CA PRO A 85 14.92 -13.83 -21.77
C PRO A 85 15.66 -12.50 -21.49
N LEU A 86 16.84 -12.56 -20.88
CA LEU A 86 17.65 -11.39 -20.51
C LEU A 86 18.86 -11.16 -21.43
N ARG A 87 19.18 -12.10 -22.31
CA ARG A 87 20.40 -12.07 -23.15
C ARG A 87 20.06 -11.69 -24.57
N VAL A 88 20.81 -10.74 -25.13
CA VAL A 88 20.67 -10.31 -26.52
C VAL A 88 22.00 -10.51 -27.23
N GLU A 89 21.93 -11.05 -28.45
CA GLU A 89 23.08 -11.26 -29.33
C GLU A 89 22.80 -10.67 -30.71
N TYR A 90 23.79 -10.01 -31.28
CA TYR A 90 23.70 -9.52 -32.66
C TYR A 90 24.01 -10.62 -33.67
N ASP A 91 23.15 -10.76 -34.69
CA ASP A 91 23.21 -11.79 -35.73
C ASP A 91 23.11 -11.21 -37.16
N GLY A 92 23.28 -9.89 -37.30
CA GLY A 92 23.28 -9.22 -38.60
C GLY A 92 24.66 -9.13 -39.25
N PRO A 93 24.74 -8.53 -40.46
CA PRO A 93 26.01 -8.40 -41.18
C PRO A 93 26.89 -7.25 -40.66
N GLY A 94 26.28 -6.23 -40.03
CA GLY A 94 26.95 -5.07 -39.44
C GLY A 94 27.87 -4.29 -40.38
N ARG A 95 27.48 -4.08 -41.64
CA ARG A 95 28.32 -3.39 -42.64
C ARG A 95 28.12 -1.88 -42.62
N SER A 96 26.95 -1.41 -42.21
CA SER A 96 26.55 -0.01 -42.22
C SER A 96 25.54 0.31 -41.12
N ASP A 97 25.17 1.59 -40.98
CA ASP A 97 24.13 2.04 -40.03
C ASP A 97 22.75 1.41 -40.28
N ASN A 98 22.48 0.95 -41.50
CA ASN A 98 21.25 0.25 -41.84
C ASN A 98 21.17 -1.16 -41.25
N ASP A 99 22.29 -1.68 -40.75
CA ASP A 99 22.36 -2.99 -40.08
C ASP A 99 22.20 -2.87 -38.56
N ALA A 100 21.86 -1.68 -38.05
CA ALA A 100 21.50 -1.49 -36.65
C ALA A 100 20.22 -2.25 -36.29
N ALA A 101 20.18 -2.79 -35.08
CA ALA A 101 19.11 -3.66 -34.63
C ALA A 101 18.83 -3.43 -33.15
N ALA A 102 17.57 -3.22 -32.79
CA ALA A 102 17.11 -2.94 -31.44
C ALA A 102 15.99 -3.88 -30.97
N VAL A 103 15.78 -3.91 -29.67
CA VAL A 103 14.73 -4.69 -29.00
C VAL A 103 14.16 -3.90 -27.83
N ARG A 104 12.84 -3.99 -27.62
CA ARG A 104 12.15 -3.46 -26.44
C ARG A 104 11.91 -4.55 -25.39
N ALA A 105 11.74 -4.15 -24.14
CA ALA A 105 11.29 -5.07 -23.09
C ALA A 105 9.85 -5.57 -23.33
N ASN A 106 9.47 -6.64 -22.62
CA ASN A 106 8.17 -7.30 -22.70
C ASN A 106 7.00 -6.44 -22.19
N TYR A 107 7.25 -5.53 -21.25
CA TYR A 107 6.27 -4.59 -20.72
C TYR A 107 6.80 -3.16 -20.74
N PRO A 108 5.91 -2.16 -20.82
CA PRO A 108 6.30 -0.77 -20.64
C PRO A 108 6.61 -0.47 -19.17
N ILE A 109 7.29 0.65 -18.95
CA ILE A 109 7.56 1.15 -17.61
C ILE A 109 6.30 1.86 -17.08
N PRO A 110 5.71 1.40 -15.96
CA PRO A 110 4.58 2.11 -15.36
C PRO A 110 5.00 3.47 -14.82
N LEU A 111 4.26 4.52 -15.13
CA LEU A 111 4.53 5.89 -14.63
C LEU A 111 4.47 5.95 -13.09
N SER A 112 3.66 5.08 -12.48
CA SER A 112 3.52 4.93 -11.04
C SER A 112 4.77 4.43 -10.33
N THR A 113 5.79 3.99 -11.06
CA THR A 113 7.11 3.68 -10.48
C THR A 113 7.79 4.93 -9.92
N GLY A 114 7.48 6.12 -10.45
CA GLY A 114 8.14 7.38 -10.11
C GLY A 114 9.56 7.45 -10.68
N ILE A 115 10.40 6.50 -10.29
CA ILE A 115 11.75 6.28 -10.83
C ILE A 115 11.84 4.82 -11.26
N TYR A 116 12.41 4.56 -12.43
CA TYR A 116 12.69 3.20 -12.90
C TYR A 116 14.16 3.05 -13.28
N TYR A 117 14.75 1.89 -13.00
CA TYR A 117 16.16 1.63 -13.24
C TYR A 117 16.39 0.20 -13.70
N PHE A 118 17.25 0.01 -14.69
CA PHE A 118 17.73 -1.29 -15.13
C PHE A 118 19.21 -1.22 -15.51
N GLU A 119 19.90 -2.36 -15.47
CA GLU A 119 21.32 -2.46 -15.84
C GLU A 119 21.55 -3.43 -16.99
N CYS A 120 22.62 -3.18 -17.72
CA CYS A 120 23.07 -3.99 -18.84
C CYS A 120 24.56 -4.30 -18.67
N GLU A 121 24.90 -5.58 -18.60
CA GLU A 121 26.27 -6.06 -18.59
C GLU A 121 26.72 -6.36 -20.02
N ILE A 122 27.83 -5.75 -20.45
CA ILE A 122 28.40 -5.98 -21.77
C ILE A 122 29.23 -7.27 -21.73
N ILE A 123 28.61 -8.38 -22.13
CA ILE A 123 29.26 -9.70 -22.16
C ILE A 123 30.35 -9.74 -23.23
N ALA A 124 30.10 -9.13 -24.38
CA ALA A 124 31.08 -8.98 -25.45
C ALA A 124 30.76 -7.72 -26.26
N LYS A 125 31.79 -6.92 -26.54
CA LYS A 125 31.63 -5.71 -27.38
C LYS A 125 31.60 -6.05 -28.87
N GLY A 126 31.82 -7.30 -29.25
CA GLY A 126 31.95 -7.70 -30.65
C GLY A 126 33.09 -6.97 -31.36
N ARG A 127 32.87 -6.68 -32.64
CA ARG A 127 33.88 -6.06 -33.50
C ARG A 127 34.13 -4.60 -33.12
N GLU A 128 33.09 -3.77 -33.12
CA GLU A 128 33.22 -2.32 -32.91
C GLU A 128 32.66 -1.84 -31.57
N GLY A 129 31.68 -2.53 -30.99
CA GLY A 129 31.03 -2.10 -29.76
C GLY A 129 29.96 -1.02 -29.97
N TYR A 130 29.30 -1.03 -31.12
CA TYR A 130 28.19 -0.15 -31.47
C TYR A 130 26.90 -0.56 -30.76
N ILE A 131 26.96 -0.48 -29.43
CA ILE A 131 25.91 -0.86 -28.50
C ILE A 131 25.28 0.42 -27.95
N GLY A 132 23.98 0.58 -28.15
CA GLY A 132 23.19 1.66 -27.56
C GLY A 132 22.28 1.13 -26.45
N ILE A 133 22.27 1.78 -25.29
CA ILE A 133 21.40 1.45 -24.15
C ILE A 133 20.51 2.65 -23.85
N GLY A 134 19.21 2.42 -23.65
CA GLY A 134 18.29 3.48 -23.25
C GLY A 134 16.83 3.04 -23.23
N PHE A 135 15.97 3.88 -23.81
CA PHE A 135 14.53 3.66 -23.80
C PHE A 135 13.87 4.31 -25.02
N CYS A 136 12.72 3.78 -25.42
CA CYS A 136 11.95 4.35 -26.53
C CYS A 136 10.46 4.14 -26.35
N ALA A 137 9.66 4.97 -27.03
CA ALA A 137 8.22 4.81 -27.09
C ALA A 137 7.81 3.58 -27.92
N GLN A 138 6.58 3.12 -27.71
CA GLN A 138 5.96 2.08 -28.52
C GLN A 138 5.96 2.44 -30.02
N GLY A 139 6.29 1.46 -30.86
CA GLY A 139 6.24 1.61 -32.32
C GLY A 139 7.37 2.42 -32.94
N VAL A 140 8.37 2.83 -32.16
CA VAL A 140 9.64 3.35 -32.71
C VAL A 140 10.29 2.25 -33.57
N PRO A 141 10.79 2.56 -34.79
CA PRO A 141 11.48 1.58 -35.63
C PRO A 141 12.66 0.93 -34.91
N LEU A 142 12.78 -0.39 -35.03
CA LEU A 142 13.81 -1.18 -34.33
C LEU A 142 15.02 -1.53 -35.21
N ASN A 143 15.09 -1.03 -36.44
CA ASN A 143 16.25 -1.15 -37.34
C ASN A 143 17.25 0.01 -37.17
N ARG A 144 17.29 0.59 -35.97
CA ARG A 144 18.04 1.81 -35.59
C ARG A 144 18.48 1.66 -34.14
N LEU A 145 19.61 2.25 -33.77
CA LEU A 145 20.05 2.24 -32.37
C LEU A 145 19.17 3.18 -31.51
N PRO A 146 19.00 2.88 -30.21
CA PRO A 146 18.29 3.77 -29.28
C PRO A 146 18.81 5.21 -29.35
N GLY A 147 17.91 6.18 -29.46
CA GLY A 147 18.24 7.60 -29.59
C GLY A 147 18.19 8.17 -31.00
N TRP A 148 18.30 7.35 -32.06
CA TRP A 148 18.38 7.85 -33.44
C TRP A 148 17.05 8.28 -34.05
N GLU A 149 15.96 7.69 -33.57
CA GLU A 149 14.60 7.93 -34.09
C GLU A 149 13.78 8.80 -33.14
N PRO A 150 12.76 9.54 -33.64
CA PRO A 150 11.84 10.29 -32.79
C PRO A 150 11.24 9.44 -31.67
N LEU A 151 11.19 10.02 -30.46
CA LEU A 151 10.74 9.32 -29.24
C LEU A 151 11.63 8.14 -28.82
N SER A 152 12.92 8.22 -29.15
CA SER A 152 13.97 7.29 -28.72
C SER A 152 15.11 8.06 -28.06
N TRP A 153 15.71 7.45 -27.04
CA TRP A 153 16.81 8.00 -26.25
C TRP A 153 17.84 6.91 -25.95
N GLY A 154 19.13 7.21 -26.08
CA GLY A 154 20.17 6.22 -25.85
C GLY A 154 21.55 6.79 -25.56
N TYR A 155 22.38 5.98 -24.90
CA TYR A 155 23.80 6.21 -24.62
C TYR A 155 24.62 5.11 -25.30
N HIS A 156 25.61 5.52 -26.10
CA HIS A 156 26.33 4.63 -27.03
C HIS A 156 27.76 4.35 -26.55
N GLY A 157 28.18 3.10 -26.73
CA GLY A 157 29.40 2.58 -26.12
C GLY A 157 30.70 2.95 -26.82
N ASP A 158 30.65 3.15 -28.13
CA ASP A 158 31.82 3.42 -28.97
C ASP A 158 32.34 4.85 -28.85
N ASP A 159 31.46 5.82 -28.63
CA ASP A 159 31.79 7.25 -28.60
C ASP A 159 31.49 7.93 -27.25
N GLY A 160 30.71 7.27 -26.38
CA GLY A 160 30.29 7.83 -25.09
C GLY A 160 29.22 8.92 -25.21
N ASN A 161 28.60 9.06 -26.39
CA ASN A 161 27.61 10.09 -26.66
C ASN A 161 26.19 9.65 -26.26
N ILE A 162 25.35 10.64 -25.98
CA ILE A 162 23.90 10.47 -25.87
C ILE A 162 23.20 10.94 -27.14
N PHE A 163 22.12 10.26 -27.48
CA PHE A 163 21.30 10.50 -28.66
C PHE A 163 19.86 10.69 -28.22
N GLN A 164 19.25 11.79 -28.63
CA GLN A 164 17.88 12.16 -28.28
C GLN A 164 17.11 12.49 -29.55
N SER A 165 16.32 11.52 -30.03
CA SER A 165 15.48 11.69 -31.22
C SER A 165 16.23 12.24 -32.44
N SER A 166 17.49 11.87 -32.58
CA SER A 166 18.39 12.39 -33.62
C SER A 166 19.57 11.43 -33.82
N GLY A 167 20.01 11.27 -35.07
CA GLY A 167 21.25 10.56 -35.40
C GLY A 167 22.53 11.33 -35.07
N SER A 168 22.43 12.58 -34.60
CA SER A 168 23.57 13.36 -34.13
C SER A 168 23.70 13.27 -32.62
N GLY A 169 24.80 12.66 -32.16
CA GLY A 169 25.11 12.46 -30.75
C GLY A 169 25.71 13.70 -30.09
N LYS A 170 25.58 13.78 -28.76
CA LYS A 170 26.23 14.80 -27.92
C LYS A 170 27.16 14.14 -26.91
N PRO A 171 28.35 14.70 -26.65
CA PRO A 171 29.23 14.23 -25.58
C PRO A 171 28.52 14.19 -24.24
N TYR A 172 28.68 13.08 -23.51
CA TYR A 172 28.01 12.88 -22.22
C TYR A 172 28.89 12.12 -21.22
N GLY A 173 29.29 10.89 -21.59
CA GLY A 173 29.98 9.98 -20.68
C GLY A 173 31.22 9.35 -21.31
N PRO A 174 31.93 8.49 -20.57
CA PRO A 174 33.01 7.69 -21.14
C PRO A 174 32.46 6.68 -22.17
N THR A 175 33.33 6.07 -22.96
CA THR A 175 32.97 4.87 -23.74
C THR A 175 32.74 3.67 -22.80
N PHE A 176 32.11 2.59 -23.28
CA PHE A 176 31.97 1.34 -22.52
C PHE A 176 32.24 0.12 -23.38
N GLN A 177 32.72 -0.96 -22.74
CA GLN A 177 33.26 -2.13 -23.41
C GLN A 177 32.94 -3.43 -22.65
N THR A 178 33.47 -4.55 -23.15
CA THR A 178 33.34 -5.86 -22.51
C THR A 178 33.71 -5.83 -21.04
N GLY A 179 32.82 -6.34 -20.19
CA GLY A 179 32.94 -6.37 -18.74
C GLY A 179 32.33 -5.16 -18.02
N ASP A 180 32.01 -4.07 -18.71
CA ASP A 180 31.33 -2.93 -18.11
C ASP A 180 29.85 -3.24 -17.83
N VAL A 181 29.32 -2.65 -16.75
CA VAL A 181 27.90 -2.61 -16.43
C VAL A 181 27.40 -1.19 -16.61
N VAL A 182 26.42 -1.00 -17.48
CA VAL A 182 25.81 0.30 -17.77
C VAL A 182 24.36 0.30 -17.30
N GLY A 183 24.02 1.24 -16.43
CA GLY A 183 22.66 1.43 -15.95
C GLY A 183 21.93 2.55 -16.68
N CYS A 184 20.61 2.46 -16.76
CA CYS A 184 19.73 3.50 -17.28
C CYS A 184 18.63 3.76 -16.26
N GLY A 185 18.61 5.00 -15.75
CA GLY A 185 17.61 5.50 -14.83
C GLY A 185 16.67 6.49 -15.49
N ILE A 186 15.38 6.33 -15.27
CA ILE A 186 14.33 7.20 -15.79
C ILE A 186 13.58 7.78 -14.60
N ASN A 187 13.56 9.10 -14.49
CA ASN A 187 12.87 9.82 -13.44
C ASN A 187 11.60 10.47 -14.01
N PHE A 188 10.44 9.88 -13.72
CA PHE A 188 9.14 10.43 -14.13
C PHE A 188 8.72 11.65 -13.28
N ILE A 189 9.40 11.91 -12.15
CA ILE A 189 9.15 13.04 -11.26
C ILE A 189 9.53 14.35 -11.94
N ASP A 190 10.80 14.47 -12.33
CA ASP A 190 11.37 15.66 -12.96
C ASP A 190 11.48 15.53 -14.49
N ARG A 191 11.04 14.39 -15.04
CA ARG A 191 11.10 14.07 -16.47
C ARG A 191 12.52 14.11 -17.02
N SER A 192 13.44 13.54 -16.25
CA SER A 192 14.82 13.36 -16.65
C SER A 192 15.19 11.88 -16.82
N ALA A 193 16.34 11.64 -17.40
CA ALA A 193 16.97 10.33 -17.38
C ALA A 193 18.48 10.47 -17.28
N PHE A 194 19.11 9.46 -16.69
CA PHE A 194 20.54 9.40 -16.41
C PHE A 194 21.07 8.01 -16.71
N PHE A 195 22.39 7.91 -16.84
CA PHE A 195 23.07 6.63 -16.95
C PHE A 195 24.07 6.46 -15.83
N THR A 196 24.44 5.21 -15.59
CA THR A 196 25.50 4.85 -14.67
C THR A 196 26.49 3.94 -15.39
N LYS A 197 27.75 3.95 -14.94
CA LYS A 197 28.76 3.00 -15.40
C LYS A 197 29.47 2.41 -14.19
N ASN A 198 29.47 1.09 -14.08
CA ASN A 198 30.12 0.33 -13.02
C ASN A 198 29.75 0.84 -11.61
N GLY A 199 28.49 1.22 -11.42
CA GLY A 199 27.97 1.76 -10.15
C GLY A 199 28.19 3.25 -9.93
N VAL A 200 28.75 3.99 -10.89
CA VAL A 200 28.96 5.45 -10.81
C VAL A 200 27.93 6.19 -11.65
N HIS A 201 27.25 7.17 -11.05
CA HIS A 201 26.28 8.03 -11.74
C HIS A 201 26.99 9.03 -12.67
N LEU A 202 26.59 9.09 -13.94
CA LEU A 202 27.25 9.89 -14.99
C LEU A 202 26.66 11.30 -15.18
N GLY A 203 25.65 11.67 -14.40
CA GLY A 203 24.93 12.93 -14.51
C GLY A 203 23.66 12.79 -15.36
N THR A 204 22.85 13.84 -15.38
CA THR A 204 21.60 13.86 -16.16
C THR A 204 21.91 13.88 -17.66
N ALA A 205 21.43 12.87 -18.39
CA ALA A 205 21.59 12.78 -19.83
C ALA A 205 20.51 13.56 -20.58
N PHE A 206 19.25 13.39 -20.14
CA PHE A 206 18.10 14.00 -20.81
C PHE A 206 17.23 14.74 -19.79
N THR A 207 16.67 15.87 -20.23
CA THR A 207 15.73 16.69 -19.45
C THR A 207 14.51 17.02 -20.30
N ASN A 208 13.41 17.42 -19.66
CA ASN A 208 12.17 17.79 -20.34
C ASN A 208 11.64 16.65 -21.22
N LEU A 209 11.76 15.42 -20.76
CA LEU A 209 11.30 14.25 -21.50
C LEU A 209 9.78 14.33 -21.71
N PRO A 210 9.28 14.03 -22.93
CA PRO A 210 7.88 14.19 -23.29
C PRO A 210 7.00 13.05 -22.74
N PHE A 211 7.25 12.56 -21.53
CA PHE A 211 6.53 11.45 -20.93
C PHE A 211 5.02 11.72 -20.81
N PRO A 212 4.18 10.68 -20.91
CA PRO A 212 2.73 10.84 -20.82
C PRO A 212 2.33 11.55 -19.53
N THR A 213 1.37 12.47 -19.64
CA THR A 213 0.76 13.15 -18.51
C THR A 213 -0.74 12.93 -18.58
N SER A 214 -1.36 12.44 -17.51
CA SER A 214 -2.81 12.25 -17.46
C SER A 214 -3.60 13.51 -17.18
N MET A 215 -2.94 14.61 -16.85
CA MET A 215 -3.61 15.89 -16.66
C MET A 215 -3.57 16.65 -17.99
N PRO A 216 -4.71 16.94 -18.64
CA PRO A 216 -4.75 17.98 -19.64
C PRO A 216 -4.34 19.27 -18.94
N SER A 217 -3.25 19.90 -19.39
CA SER A 217 -2.84 21.20 -18.90
C SER A 217 -3.93 22.22 -19.25
N SER A 218 -4.85 22.51 -18.32
CA SER A 218 -5.82 23.60 -18.46
C SER A 218 -5.17 24.98 -18.33
N THR A 219 -3.87 25.04 -17.98
CA THR A 219 -3.03 26.25 -18.00
C THR A 219 -2.15 26.29 -19.25
N ALA A 220 -2.70 25.95 -20.42
CA ALA A 220 -2.07 26.27 -21.69
C ALA A 220 -2.08 27.80 -21.90
N THR A 221 -1.20 28.51 -21.20
CA THR A 221 -0.79 29.85 -21.59
C THR A 221 -0.10 29.75 -22.95
N SER A 222 -0.49 30.65 -23.85
CA SER A 222 -0.17 30.72 -25.27
C SER A 222 1.31 30.96 -25.63
N SER A 223 2.27 30.50 -24.83
CA SER A 223 3.67 30.47 -25.25
C SER A 223 3.92 29.29 -26.18
N SER A 224 4.46 29.56 -27.36
CA SER A 224 4.71 28.67 -28.51
C SER A 224 5.70 27.52 -28.28
N SER A 225 5.90 27.07 -27.04
CA SER A 225 6.89 26.07 -26.63
C SER A 225 6.32 25.10 -25.59
N LEU A 226 5.06 24.66 -25.73
CA LEU A 226 4.56 23.54 -24.96
C LEU A 226 5.21 22.23 -25.44
N PRO A 227 5.80 21.40 -24.56
CA PRO A 227 6.37 20.13 -24.97
C PRO A 227 5.25 19.20 -25.46
N ILE A 228 5.41 18.69 -26.68
CA ILE A 228 4.55 17.63 -27.25
C ILE A 228 4.66 16.43 -26.30
N VAL A 229 3.62 16.18 -25.49
CA VAL A 229 3.55 15.02 -24.61
C VAL A 229 3.21 13.78 -25.44
N THR A 230 4.04 12.75 -25.37
CA THR A 230 3.72 11.46 -26.00
C THR A 230 2.66 10.73 -25.19
N GLN A 231 1.63 10.22 -25.86
CA GLN A 231 0.65 9.32 -25.24
C GLN A 231 1.10 7.85 -25.33
N LYS A 232 2.27 7.60 -25.92
CA LYS A 232 2.78 6.24 -26.12
C LYS A 232 3.55 5.76 -24.89
N PRO A 233 3.36 4.51 -24.47
CA PRO A 233 4.10 3.94 -23.36
C PRO A 233 5.59 3.81 -23.70
N ILE A 234 6.44 3.94 -22.68
CA ILE A 234 7.90 3.90 -22.77
C ILE A 234 8.43 2.53 -22.36
N TYR A 235 9.41 2.03 -23.09
CA TYR A 235 10.03 0.72 -22.86
C TYR A 235 11.53 0.87 -22.68
N PRO A 236 12.16 0.10 -21.78
CA PRO A 236 13.60 -0.17 -21.86
C PRO A 236 13.94 -0.69 -23.26
N SER A 237 15.05 -0.23 -23.80
CA SER A 237 15.47 -0.57 -25.16
C SER A 237 16.99 -0.65 -25.23
N ILE A 238 17.49 -1.65 -25.95
CA ILE A 238 18.90 -1.73 -26.33
C ILE A 238 19.00 -1.93 -27.83
N GLY A 239 20.15 -1.58 -28.40
CA GLY A 239 20.48 -1.87 -29.77
C GLY A 239 21.94 -2.23 -29.96
N MET A 240 22.20 -2.95 -31.05
CA MET A 240 23.49 -3.47 -31.47
C MET A 240 23.61 -3.31 -32.98
N ARG A 241 24.85 -3.28 -33.49
CA ARG A 241 25.10 -3.12 -34.92
C ARG A 241 26.20 -4.01 -35.45
N THR A 242 27.12 -4.56 -34.64
CA THR A 242 28.25 -5.35 -35.18
C THR A 242 28.31 -6.78 -34.68
N PRO A 243 28.83 -7.71 -35.52
CA PRO A 243 29.00 -9.11 -35.15
C PRO A 243 29.76 -9.30 -33.83
N GLY A 244 29.25 -10.22 -33.01
CA GLY A 244 29.84 -10.59 -31.73
C GLY A 244 29.44 -9.70 -30.54
N GLU A 245 28.56 -8.72 -30.75
CA GLU A 245 27.98 -7.93 -29.65
C GLU A 245 26.99 -8.78 -28.85
N ILE A 246 27.20 -8.83 -27.52
CA ILE A 246 26.41 -9.62 -26.58
C ILE A 246 26.21 -8.81 -25.30
N LEU A 247 24.97 -8.76 -24.83
CA LEU A 247 24.57 -8.04 -23.61
C LEU A 247 23.64 -8.91 -22.75
N LEU A 248 23.74 -8.73 -21.43
CA LEU A 248 22.84 -9.34 -20.45
C LEU A 248 22.15 -8.25 -19.61
N ALA A 249 20.83 -8.24 -19.62
CA ALA A 249 20.02 -7.28 -18.86
C ALA A 249 19.78 -7.74 -17.41
N ASN A 250 19.64 -6.77 -16.53
CA ASN A 250 19.14 -6.91 -15.18
C ASN A 250 18.00 -5.91 -14.97
N PHE A 251 16.75 -6.40 -14.99
CA PHE A 251 15.56 -5.61 -14.63
C PHE A 251 15.22 -5.67 -13.13
N GLY A 252 16.13 -6.18 -12.28
CA GLY A 252 15.87 -6.39 -10.85
C GLY A 252 16.00 -7.82 -10.35
N HIS A 253 16.33 -8.77 -11.25
CA HIS A 253 16.50 -10.19 -10.91
C HIS A 253 17.72 -10.46 -10.02
N ARG A 254 18.68 -9.52 -10.01
CA ARG A 254 19.87 -9.53 -9.15
C ARG A 254 20.13 -8.11 -8.63
N ALA A 255 20.91 -8.01 -7.57
CA ALA A 255 21.33 -6.72 -7.03
C ALA A 255 22.00 -5.86 -8.11
N PHE A 256 21.68 -4.58 -8.13
CA PHE A 256 22.29 -3.61 -9.04
C PHE A 256 23.71 -3.24 -8.58
N ARG A 257 24.55 -2.84 -9.53
CA ARG A 257 25.88 -2.26 -9.24
C ARG A 257 25.76 -0.84 -8.70
N PHE A 258 24.81 -0.06 -9.20
CA PHE A 258 24.48 1.26 -8.65
C PHE A 258 23.56 1.14 -7.44
N ASP A 259 23.81 1.95 -6.42
CA ASP A 259 22.95 2.08 -5.24
C ASP A 259 21.70 2.92 -5.57
N ILE A 260 20.79 2.31 -6.34
CA ILE A 260 19.53 2.93 -6.75
C ILE A 260 18.61 3.18 -5.55
N ASP A 261 18.68 2.35 -4.51
CA ASP A 261 17.89 2.53 -3.29
C ASP A 261 18.24 3.86 -2.59
N SER A 262 19.53 4.21 -2.48
CA SER A 262 19.94 5.52 -1.96
C SER A 262 19.47 6.67 -2.84
N TYR A 263 19.62 6.56 -4.16
CA TYR A 263 19.16 7.58 -5.10
C TYR A 263 17.65 7.86 -4.95
N VAL A 264 16.83 6.81 -4.93
CA VAL A 264 15.36 6.94 -4.80
C VAL A 264 14.98 7.50 -3.43
N ARG A 265 15.68 7.11 -2.36
CA ARG A 265 15.47 7.68 -1.02
C ARG A 265 15.75 9.19 -0.99
N ASP A 266 16.80 9.65 -1.67
CA ASP A 266 17.15 11.07 -1.73
C ASP A 266 16.17 11.87 -2.58
N GLU A 267 15.75 11.35 -3.74
CA GLU A 267 14.69 11.97 -4.55
C GLU A 267 13.38 12.09 -3.77
N ARG A 268 13.00 11.02 -3.05
CA ARG A 268 11.84 11.04 -2.17
C ARG A 268 11.95 12.10 -1.07
N ARG A 269 13.13 12.25 -0.45
CA ARG A 269 13.36 13.29 0.56
C ARG A 269 13.09 14.68 0.00
N LYS A 270 13.58 14.98 -1.21
CA LYS A 270 13.34 16.28 -1.88
C LYS A 270 11.85 16.56 -2.06
N VAL A 271 11.07 15.54 -2.45
CA VAL A 271 9.61 15.67 -2.57
C VAL A 271 8.95 15.93 -1.21
N TRP A 272 9.35 15.23 -0.16
CA TRP A 272 8.83 15.47 1.20
C TRP A 272 9.20 16.84 1.75
N ASP A 273 10.43 17.32 1.51
CA ASP A 273 10.86 18.66 1.90
C ASP A 273 10.00 19.71 1.20
N LYS A 274 9.70 19.53 -0.10
CA LYS A 274 8.80 20.40 -0.85
C LYS A 274 7.39 20.42 -0.26
N ILE A 275 6.83 19.25 0.08
CA ILE A 275 5.48 19.15 0.67
C ILE A 275 5.42 19.82 2.05
N THR A 276 6.41 19.56 2.90
CA THR A 276 6.40 19.99 4.32
C THR A 276 6.81 21.45 4.51
N LEU A 277 7.71 21.98 3.68
CA LEU A 277 8.20 23.35 3.77
C LEU A 277 7.38 24.35 2.95
N SER A 278 6.47 23.86 2.08
CA SER A 278 5.62 24.72 1.26
C SER A 278 4.71 25.60 2.11
N SER A 279 4.90 26.91 2.02
CA SER A 279 4.07 27.93 2.66
C SER A 279 2.77 28.22 1.92
N SER A 280 2.55 27.63 0.74
CA SER A 280 1.37 27.90 -0.10
C SER A 280 0.16 27.05 0.24
N HIS A 281 0.28 26.06 1.13
CA HIS A 281 -0.86 25.24 1.56
C HIS A 281 -1.58 25.89 2.75
N PRO A 282 -2.92 25.90 2.76
CA PRO A 282 -3.67 26.34 3.93
C PRO A 282 -3.27 25.46 5.11
N ARG A 283 -2.57 26.06 6.08
CA ARG A 283 -2.16 25.35 7.29
C ARG A 283 -3.42 25.06 8.09
N VAL A 284 -3.64 23.77 8.38
CA VAL A 284 -4.65 23.37 9.36
C VAL A 284 -4.31 24.08 10.66
N GLN A 285 -5.26 24.85 11.18
CA GLN A 285 -5.03 25.59 12.42
C GLN A 285 -4.75 24.58 13.54
N PRO A 286 -3.82 24.86 14.47
CA PRO A 286 -3.53 23.95 15.57
C PRO A 286 -4.78 23.51 16.33
N ASP A 287 -5.76 24.41 16.48
CA ASP A 287 -7.04 24.12 17.11
C ASP A 287 -7.87 23.08 16.37
N ASP A 288 -7.86 23.08 15.03
CA ASP A 288 -8.62 22.11 14.24
C ASP A 288 -7.95 20.73 14.29
N LEU A 289 -6.62 20.68 14.36
CA LEU A 289 -5.89 19.43 14.62
C LEU A 289 -6.24 18.86 16.00
N VAL A 290 -6.30 19.71 17.03
CA VAL A 290 -6.71 19.29 18.38
C VAL A 290 -8.14 18.75 18.38
N LYS A 291 -9.08 19.39 17.67
CA LYS A 291 -10.46 18.90 17.53
C LYS A 291 -10.52 17.55 16.82
N LEU A 292 -9.70 17.33 15.78
CA LEU A 292 -9.63 16.04 15.08
C LEU A 292 -9.13 14.91 16.01
N VAL A 293 -8.08 15.18 16.78
CA VAL A 293 -7.55 14.23 17.77
C VAL A 293 -8.56 13.98 18.88
N GLN A 294 -9.20 15.03 19.40
CA GLN A 294 -10.25 14.91 20.41
C GLN A 294 -11.41 14.06 19.90
N GLY A 295 -11.89 14.30 18.67
CA GLY A 295 -12.95 13.51 18.04
C GLY A 295 -12.59 12.04 17.92
N TYR A 296 -11.34 11.73 17.55
CA TYR A 296 -10.82 10.35 17.53
C TYR A 296 -10.82 9.71 18.92
N LEU A 297 -10.32 10.41 19.94
CA LEU A 297 -10.26 9.90 21.31
C LEU A 297 -11.66 9.63 21.90
N VAL A 298 -12.62 10.52 21.62
CA VAL A 298 -14.01 10.34 22.02
C VAL A 298 -14.63 9.16 21.29
N HIS A 299 -14.44 9.05 19.97
CA HIS A 299 -15.00 7.98 19.15
C HIS A 299 -14.58 6.59 19.65
N HIS A 300 -13.29 6.38 19.93
CA HIS A 300 -12.74 5.11 20.41
C HIS A 300 -12.82 4.90 21.93
N GLY A 301 -13.36 5.86 22.69
CA GLY A 301 -13.54 5.68 24.15
C GLY A 301 -12.26 5.86 24.98
N PHE A 302 -11.24 6.55 24.46
CA PHE A 302 -9.98 6.85 25.18
C PHE A 302 -10.17 7.96 26.24
N LYS A 303 -11.04 7.70 27.22
CA LYS A 303 -11.59 8.68 28.18
C LYS A 303 -10.52 9.53 28.87
N LYS A 304 -9.57 8.89 29.58
CA LYS A 304 -8.55 9.60 30.38
C LYS A 304 -7.75 10.59 29.52
N THR A 305 -7.38 10.16 28.32
CA THR A 305 -6.60 10.97 27.36
C THR A 305 -7.45 12.08 26.75
N ALA A 306 -8.70 11.78 26.38
CA ALA A 306 -9.65 12.76 25.85
C ALA A 306 -9.89 13.89 26.86
N GLU A 307 -10.17 13.54 28.12
CA GLU A 307 -10.42 14.50 29.20
C GLU A 307 -9.21 15.40 29.47
N ALA A 308 -8.02 14.82 29.55
CA ALA A 308 -6.78 15.58 29.74
C ALA A 308 -6.55 16.58 28.58
N LEU A 309 -6.76 16.14 27.34
CA LEU A 309 -6.61 16.98 26.15
C LEU A 309 -7.64 18.12 26.12
N MET A 310 -8.90 17.83 26.42
CA MET A 310 -9.98 18.83 26.46
C MET A 310 -9.69 19.93 27.50
N ARG A 311 -9.23 19.54 28.71
CA ARG A 311 -8.85 20.49 29.76
C ARG A 311 -7.66 21.36 29.34
N GLN A 312 -6.64 20.76 28.72
CA GLN A 312 -5.46 21.48 28.23
C GLN A 312 -5.82 22.49 27.13
N HIS A 313 -6.69 22.09 26.19
CA HIS A 313 -7.14 22.94 25.10
C HIS A 313 -7.91 24.16 25.60
N GLN A 314 -8.83 23.98 26.56
CA GLN A 314 -9.52 25.08 27.25
C GLN A 314 -8.56 25.99 28.04
N GLY A 315 -7.53 25.42 28.67
CA GLY A 315 -6.50 26.17 29.39
C GLY A 315 -5.65 27.08 28.49
N ARG A 316 -5.46 26.70 27.21
CA ARG A 316 -4.77 27.54 26.22
C ARG A 316 -5.62 28.72 25.76
N HIS A 317 -6.87 28.47 25.40
CA HIS A 317 -7.82 29.52 25.00
C HIS A 317 -8.04 30.58 26.09
N SER A 318 -7.90 30.19 27.36
CA SER A 318 -8.04 31.13 28.48
C SER A 318 -6.79 31.93 28.86
N LYS A 319 -5.60 31.54 28.35
CA LYS A 319 -4.36 32.30 28.53
C LYS A 319 -4.04 33.24 27.37
N SER A 320 -4.57 32.99 26.18
CA SER A 320 -4.40 33.88 25.01
C SER A 320 -5.30 35.12 25.04
N ASP A 321 -6.33 35.15 25.90
CA ASP A 321 -7.28 36.26 26.05
C ASP A 321 -6.86 37.27 27.14
N VAL A 322 -5.63 37.18 27.66
CA VAL A 322 -5.06 38.13 28.63
C VAL A 322 -3.83 38.78 27.99
N ASP A 323 -4.01 40.00 27.47
CA ASP A 323 -2.92 40.83 26.96
C ASP A 323 -1.84 41.03 28.04
N PRO A 324 -0.53 40.87 27.73
CA PRO A 324 0.54 41.21 28.63
C PRO A 324 1.00 42.65 28.35
N ALA A 325 0.20 43.66 28.67
CA ALA A 325 0.66 45.05 28.70
C ALA A 325 -0.30 45.93 29.51
N GLY A 326 0.17 46.44 30.65
CA GLY A 326 -0.53 47.50 31.38
C GLY A 326 -0.40 47.40 32.89
N ASP A 327 0.81 47.66 33.36
CA ASP A 327 1.13 47.93 34.77
C ASP A 327 0.40 49.21 35.23
N ALA A 328 -0.55 49.10 36.16
CA ALA A 328 -0.92 50.15 37.11
C ALA A 328 -1.93 49.63 38.12
N MET A 329 -1.61 49.84 39.39
CA MET A 329 -2.50 49.65 40.54
C MET A 329 -3.77 50.49 40.36
N ASP A 330 -4.94 49.85 40.27
CA ASP A 330 -6.17 50.45 40.79
C ASP A 330 -7.07 49.33 41.34
N VAL A 331 -7.53 49.52 42.56
CA VAL A 331 -8.43 48.59 43.27
C VAL A 331 -9.84 49.04 42.93
N ASP A 332 -10.34 48.58 41.79
CA ASP A 332 -11.78 48.60 41.54
C ASP A 332 -12.27 47.19 41.18
N GLN A 333 -13.35 46.81 41.86
CA GLN A 333 -14.08 45.56 41.68
C GLN A 333 -14.63 45.46 40.26
N GLU A 334 -13.83 44.95 39.32
CA GLU A 334 -14.33 44.60 38.00
C GLU A 334 -15.09 43.26 38.09
N GLN A 335 -16.42 43.34 38.10
CA GLN A 335 -17.29 42.17 37.97
C GLN A 335 -16.98 41.45 36.65
N PRO A 336 -16.81 40.11 36.64
CA PRO A 336 -16.55 39.38 35.42
C PRO A 336 -17.76 39.49 34.48
N SER A 337 -17.53 39.99 33.27
CA SER A 337 -18.59 40.13 32.25
C SER A 337 -19.39 38.81 32.08
N PRO A 338 -20.74 38.87 32.07
CA PRO A 338 -21.60 37.68 32.12
C PRO A 338 -21.47 36.78 30.88
N THR A 339 -20.97 37.28 29.76
CA THR A 339 -20.85 36.54 28.49
C THR A 339 -19.68 35.55 28.46
N LYS A 340 -18.49 35.93 28.98
CA LYS A 340 -17.31 35.04 29.04
C LYS A 340 -17.49 33.93 30.10
N THR A 341 -18.15 34.25 31.22
CA THR A 341 -18.45 33.28 32.28
C THR A 341 -19.51 32.27 31.87
N ASN A 342 -20.52 32.70 31.11
CA ASN A 342 -21.55 31.81 30.56
C ASN A 342 -21.02 30.85 29.49
N LYS A 343 -20.13 31.30 28.60
CA LYS A 343 -19.47 30.43 27.60
C LYS A 343 -18.60 29.36 28.26
N ARG A 344 -17.76 29.73 29.24
CA ARG A 344 -16.94 28.77 30.02
C ARG A 344 -17.77 27.74 30.78
N ARG A 345 -18.90 28.17 31.37
CA ARG A 345 -19.84 27.25 32.04
C ARG A 345 -20.52 26.30 31.06
N ALA A 346 -20.86 26.76 29.85
CA ALA A 346 -21.43 25.91 28.81
C ALA A 346 -20.42 24.88 28.28
N ASP A 347 -19.17 25.29 28.01
CA ASP A 347 -18.12 24.40 27.51
C ASP A 347 -17.71 23.36 28.57
N SER A 348 -17.67 23.73 29.85
CA SER A 348 -17.41 22.79 30.95
C SER A 348 -18.54 21.77 31.13
N LYS A 349 -19.80 22.16 30.91
CA LYS A 349 -20.94 21.24 30.95
C LYS A 349 -20.93 20.26 29.76
N SER A 350 -20.56 20.74 28.58
CA SER A 350 -20.41 19.92 27.36
C SER A 350 -19.33 18.84 27.51
N ILE A 351 -18.18 19.19 28.13
CA ILE A 351 -17.14 18.21 28.44
C ILE A 351 -17.64 17.17 29.43
N GLN A 352 -18.28 17.58 30.52
CA GLN A 352 -18.79 16.65 31.54
C GLN A 352 -19.80 15.65 30.94
N GLN A 353 -20.67 16.12 30.05
CA GLN A 353 -21.61 15.25 29.34
C GLN A 353 -20.88 14.23 28.44
N THR A 354 -19.86 14.69 27.70
CA THR A 354 -19.07 13.81 26.83
C THR A 354 -18.29 12.77 27.66
N VAL A 355 -17.69 13.18 28.77
CA VAL A 355 -16.94 12.28 29.67
C VAL A 355 -17.87 11.26 30.33
N ALA A 356 -19.06 11.67 30.76
CA ALA A 356 -20.06 10.77 31.33
C ALA A 356 -20.57 9.74 30.31
N GLU A 357 -20.78 10.15 29.06
CA GLU A 357 -21.12 9.25 27.95
C GLU A 357 -20.01 8.20 27.73
N MET A 358 -18.75 8.64 27.69
CA MET A 358 -17.59 7.75 27.54
C MET A 358 -17.43 6.79 28.73
N GLU A 359 -17.84 7.16 29.94
CA GLU A 359 -17.87 6.26 31.10
C GLU A 359 -18.84 5.10 30.87
N GLN A 360 -20.04 5.37 30.37
CA GLN A 360 -21.03 4.33 30.11
C GLN A 360 -20.53 3.34 29.06
N ARG A 361 -19.93 3.84 27.95
CA ARG A 361 -19.30 2.97 26.95
C ARG A 361 -18.12 2.18 27.51
N GLY A 362 -17.34 2.77 28.40
CA GLY A 362 -16.25 2.11 29.09
C GLY A 362 -16.71 0.92 29.95
N LEU A 363 -17.84 1.05 30.65
CA LEU A 363 -18.45 -0.02 31.45
C LEU A 363 -18.92 -1.18 30.56
N ILE A 364 -19.62 -0.87 29.46
CA ILE A 364 -20.08 -1.89 28.50
C ILE A 364 -18.89 -2.64 27.89
N ARG A 365 -17.84 -1.90 27.46
CA ARG A 365 -16.61 -2.51 26.94
C ARG A 365 -15.95 -3.42 27.98
N ALA A 366 -15.82 -2.96 29.23
CA ALA A 366 -15.20 -3.74 30.29
C ALA A 366 -15.97 -5.05 30.55
N ALA A 367 -17.30 -5.01 30.57
CA ALA A 367 -18.15 -6.20 30.73
C ALA A 367 -17.92 -7.21 29.59
N ILE A 368 -17.89 -6.76 28.33
CA ILE A 368 -17.62 -7.63 27.17
C ILE A 368 -16.22 -8.27 27.25
N LEU A 369 -15.20 -7.48 27.59
CA LEU A 369 -13.82 -7.98 27.68
C LEU A 369 -13.65 -9.00 28.83
N GLN A 370 -14.38 -8.82 29.93
CA GLN A 370 -14.42 -9.76 31.05
C GLN A 370 -15.23 -11.05 30.72
N GLY A 371 -16.04 -11.03 29.66
CA GLY A 371 -16.93 -12.13 29.29
C GLY A 371 -18.29 -12.08 29.99
N ASP A 372 -18.60 -10.99 30.70
CA ASP A 372 -19.91 -10.77 31.31
C ASP A 372 -20.85 -10.10 30.31
N ILE A 373 -21.37 -10.91 29.39
CA ILE A 373 -22.27 -10.42 28.33
C ILE A 373 -23.64 -10.01 28.89
N ASP A 374 -24.06 -10.58 30.03
CA ASP A 374 -25.33 -10.21 30.66
C ASP A 374 -25.26 -8.81 31.27
N ALA A 375 -24.17 -8.47 31.96
CA ALA A 375 -23.94 -7.11 32.41
C ALA A 375 -23.84 -6.14 31.22
N ALA A 376 -23.15 -6.54 30.13
CA ALA A 376 -23.06 -5.72 28.93
C ALA A 376 -24.44 -5.43 28.31
N LEU A 377 -25.30 -6.44 28.14
CA LEU A 377 -26.66 -6.29 27.65
C LEU A 377 -27.53 -5.43 28.58
N SER A 378 -27.42 -5.63 29.89
CA SER A 378 -28.14 -4.82 30.88
C SER A 378 -27.77 -3.34 30.77
N HIS A 379 -26.48 -3.02 30.73
CA HIS A 379 -26.00 -1.66 30.54
C HIS A 379 -26.43 -1.09 29.18
N LEU A 380 -26.36 -1.88 28.09
CA LEU A 380 -26.80 -1.46 26.76
C LEU A 380 -28.29 -1.12 26.73
N THR A 381 -29.16 -1.95 27.29
CA THR A 381 -30.61 -1.69 27.32
C THR A 381 -30.95 -0.51 28.23
N ALA A 382 -30.22 -0.32 29.33
CA ALA A 382 -30.43 0.79 30.24
C ALA A 382 -29.99 2.15 29.64
N THR A 383 -28.83 2.19 28.99
CA THR A 383 -28.23 3.44 28.48
C THR A 383 -28.61 3.75 27.03
N TYR A 384 -28.79 2.72 26.19
CA TYR A 384 -29.03 2.84 24.74
C TYR A 384 -30.19 1.94 24.27
N PRO A 385 -31.44 2.16 24.76
CA PRO A 385 -32.56 1.23 24.58
C PRO A 385 -32.95 0.98 23.11
N SER A 386 -32.73 1.95 22.22
CA SER A 386 -33.05 1.83 20.79
C SER A 386 -32.00 1.07 19.97
N LEU A 387 -30.79 0.85 20.50
CA LEU A 387 -29.66 0.33 19.73
C LEU A 387 -29.92 -1.08 19.19
N LEU A 388 -30.32 -2.00 20.06
CA LEU A 388 -30.58 -3.41 19.68
C LEU A 388 -31.77 -3.55 18.72
N SER A 389 -32.73 -2.63 18.79
CA SER A 389 -33.85 -2.59 17.85
C SER A 389 -33.47 -2.04 16.48
N THR A 390 -32.43 -1.19 16.42
CA THR A 390 -31.93 -0.56 15.20
C THR A 390 -30.93 -1.45 14.47
N ASP A 391 -30.09 -2.17 15.22
CA ASP A 391 -29.14 -3.15 14.71
C ASP A 391 -29.37 -4.53 15.36
N PRO A 392 -30.27 -5.35 14.79
CA PRO A 392 -30.53 -6.71 15.25
C PRO A 392 -29.32 -7.63 15.14
N SER A 393 -28.39 -7.32 14.24
CA SER A 393 -27.18 -8.13 14.04
C SER A 393 -26.26 -8.03 15.25
N LEU A 394 -26.20 -6.87 15.90
CA LEU A 394 -25.44 -6.65 17.12
C LEU A 394 -26.01 -7.45 18.30
N GLN A 395 -27.35 -7.51 18.40
CA GLN A 395 -28.01 -8.34 19.41
C GLN A 395 -27.68 -9.82 19.21
N PHE A 396 -27.78 -10.31 17.97
CA PHE A 396 -27.44 -11.69 17.65
C PHE A 396 -25.97 -12.03 17.96
N ASP A 397 -25.04 -11.13 17.65
CA ASP A 397 -23.62 -11.30 17.96
C ASP A 397 -23.35 -11.36 19.47
N LEU A 398 -23.98 -10.50 20.27
CA LEU A 398 -23.89 -10.55 21.73
C LEU A 398 -24.45 -11.85 22.29
N GLU A 399 -25.59 -12.33 21.77
CA GLU A 399 -26.17 -13.61 22.18
C GLU A 399 -25.26 -14.79 21.78
N CYS A 400 -24.64 -14.76 20.60
CA CYS A 400 -23.63 -15.72 20.21
C CYS A 400 -22.42 -15.70 21.16
N ALA A 401 -21.94 -14.51 21.55
CA ALA A 401 -20.85 -14.37 22.50
C ALA A 401 -21.22 -14.95 23.86
N LYS A 402 -22.43 -14.69 24.36
CA LYS A 402 -22.93 -15.30 25.60
C LYS A 402 -22.93 -16.83 25.52
N PHE A 403 -23.32 -17.41 24.39
CA PHE A 403 -23.23 -18.85 24.19
C PHE A 403 -21.79 -19.37 24.31
N ILE A 404 -20.82 -18.67 23.70
CA ILE A 404 -19.39 -19.01 23.83
C ILE A 404 -18.92 -18.92 25.29
N GLU A 405 -19.33 -17.90 26.04
CA GLU A 405 -18.97 -17.76 27.46
C GLU A 405 -19.59 -18.84 28.36
N LEU A 406 -20.84 -19.24 28.06
CA LEU A 406 -21.47 -20.38 28.74
C LEU A 406 -20.69 -21.67 28.48
N VAL A 407 -20.25 -21.92 27.24
CA VAL A 407 -19.38 -23.05 26.90
C VAL A 407 -18.07 -22.99 27.68
N ARG A 408 -17.40 -21.83 27.73
CA ARG A 408 -16.15 -21.66 28.51
C ARG A 408 -16.34 -22.04 29.97
N THR A 409 -17.42 -21.55 30.58
CA THR A 409 -17.74 -21.81 31.99
C THR A 409 -17.91 -23.32 32.24
N CYS A 410 -18.71 -24.00 31.41
CA CYS A 410 -18.92 -25.45 31.51
C CYS A 410 -17.62 -26.26 31.33
N SER A 411 -16.71 -25.83 30.45
CA SER A 411 -15.43 -26.53 30.22
C SER A 411 -14.40 -26.31 31.34
N THR A 412 -14.41 -25.17 32.03
CA THR A 412 -13.49 -24.89 33.16
C THR A 412 -13.83 -25.70 34.42
N HIS A 413 -15.11 -26.00 34.65
CA HIS A 413 -15.53 -26.84 35.78
C HIS A 413 -15.14 -28.32 35.63
N ALA A 414 -14.77 -28.77 34.41
CA ALA A 414 -14.39 -30.16 34.14
C ALA A 414 -12.94 -30.51 34.50
N THR A 415 -12.11 -29.56 34.96
CA THR A 415 -10.65 -29.73 35.07
C THR A 415 -10.05 -29.70 36.49
N THR A 416 -10.86 -29.78 37.55
CA THR A 416 -10.33 -29.70 38.93
C THR A 416 -9.90 -31.02 39.59
N ASP A 417 -10.11 -32.18 38.98
CA ASP A 417 -9.63 -33.47 39.54
C ASP A 417 -8.74 -34.25 38.56
N ALA A 418 -7.46 -34.41 38.96
CA ALA A 418 -6.41 -35.37 38.56
C ALA A 418 -6.28 -35.85 37.07
N PRO A 419 -5.05 -35.96 36.53
CA PRO A 419 -4.78 -36.18 35.09
C PRO A 419 -4.92 -37.64 34.63
N THR A 420 -5.85 -38.44 35.17
CA THR A 420 -5.98 -39.85 34.78
C THR A 420 -7.41 -40.37 34.88
N ALA A 421 -8.33 -39.79 34.09
CA ALA A 421 -9.60 -40.43 33.79
C ALA A 421 -10.19 -39.86 32.49
N THR A 422 -10.75 -40.75 31.66
CA THR A 422 -11.65 -40.44 30.54
C THR A 422 -12.72 -39.43 30.99
N SER A 423 -12.58 -38.17 30.56
CA SER A 423 -13.44 -37.06 30.94
C SER A 423 -14.82 -37.17 30.26
N THR A 424 -15.73 -37.94 30.83
CA THR A 424 -17.16 -37.79 30.56
C THR A 424 -17.63 -36.52 31.25
N THR A 425 -17.82 -35.44 30.48
CA THR A 425 -18.52 -34.24 30.93
C THR A 425 -19.88 -34.66 31.50
N ASP A 426 -20.21 -34.26 32.73
CA ASP A 426 -21.54 -34.49 33.29
C ASP A 426 -22.58 -33.89 32.34
N PRO A 427 -23.54 -34.68 31.78
CA PRO A 427 -24.60 -34.16 30.93
C PRO A 427 -25.37 -32.99 31.56
N ALA A 428 -25.47 -32.95 32.89
CA ALA A 428 -26.12 -31.85 33.61
C ALA A 428 -25.33 -30.53 33.51
N ALA A 429 -24.00 -30.58 33.39
CA ALA A 429 -23.16 -29.38 33.30
C ALA A 429 -23.35 -28.62 31.97
N LEU A 430 -23.73 -29.31 30.88
CA LEU A 430 -24.00 -28.69 29.58
C LEU A 430 -25.45 -28.22 29.42
N GLN A 431 -26.33 -28.57 30.36
CA GLN A 431 -27.75 -28.23 30.30
C GLN A 431 -28.02 -26.72 30.13
N PRO A 432 -27.28 -25.79 30.76
CA PRO A 432 -27.45 -24.35 30.54
C PRO A 432 -27.13 -23.92 29.10
N VAL A 433 -26.06 -24.47 28.50
CA VAL A 433 -25.64 -24.19 27.12
C VAL A 433 -26.69 -24.68 26.12
N ILE A 434 -27.16 -25.91 26.30
CA ILE A 434 -28.19 -26.53 25.45
C ILE A 434 -29.50 -25.74 25.55
N THR A 435 -29.90 -25.37 26.78
CA THR A 435 -31.12 -24.60 27.02
C THR A 435 -31.04 -23.22 26.37
N TYR A 436 -29.90 -22.54 26.51
CA TYR A 436 -29.68 -21.24 25.91
C TYR A 436 -29.70 -21.31 24.37
N GLY A 437 -28.98 -22.25 23.77
CA GLY A 437 -28.98 -22.45 22.32
C GLY A 437 -30.39 -22.70 21.76
N ARG A 438 -31.17 -23.58 22.40
CA ARG A 438 -32.54 -23.93 21.96
C ARG A 438 -33.57 -22.82 22.12
N SER A 439 -33.46 -22.02 23.19
CA SER A 439 -34.46 -20.97 23.49
C SER A 439 -34.12 -19.63 22.87
N THR A 440 -32.84 -19.30 22.77
CA THR A 440 -32.35 -17.99 22.35
C THR A 440 -31.88 -18.01 20.91
N LEU A 441 -30.86 -18.82 20.59
CA LEU A 441 -30.21 -18.77 19.28
C LEU A 441 -31.11 -19.32 18.15
N VAL A 442 -31.81 -20.42 18.41
CA VAL A 442 -32.75 -21.03 17.44
C VAL A 442 -33.89 -20.09 17.07
N ARG A 443 -34.25 -19.12 17.93
CA ARG A 443 -35.28 -18.12 17.60
C ARG A 443 -34.93 -17.32 16.35
N TRP A 444 -33.65 -17.05 16.12
CA TRP A 444 -33.18 -16.29 14.96
C TRP A 444 -33.30 -17.08 13.65
N LEU A 445 -33.18 -18.41 13.72
CA LEU A 445 -33.35 -19.29 12.57
C LEU A 445 -34.83 -19.38 12.13
N HIS A 446 -35.74 -19.32 13.10
CA HIS A 446 -37.19 -19.42 12.86
C HIS A 446 -37.90 -18.07 12.78
N ALA A 447 -37.16 -16.96 12.78
CA ALA A 447 -37.74 -15.63 12.60
C ALA A 447 -38.40 -15.55 11.20
N PRO A 448 -39.67 -15.12 11.09
CA PRO A 448 -40.32 -15.05 9.79
C PRO A 448 -39.63 -13.98 8.91
N PRO A 449 -39.52 -14.20 7.58
CA PRO A 449 -38.75 -13.32 6.69
C PRO A 449 -39.19 -11.84 6.71
N ASN A 450 -40.45 -11.59 7.10
CA ASN A 450 -41.04 -10.26 7.16
C ASN A 450 -41.09 -9.67 8.59
N ALA A 451 -40.45 -10.31 9.57
CA ALA A 451 -40.37 -9.73 10.91
C ALA A 451 -39.55 -8.43 10.87
N HIS A 452 -40.06 -7.39 11.52
CA HIS A 452 -39.22 -6.27 11.92
C HIS A 452 -38.09 -6.85 12.79
N GLN A 453 -36.84 -6.74 12.32
CA GLN A 453 -35.61 -7.33 12.91
C GLN A 453 -35.16 -8.71 12.36
N ALA A 454 -35.75 -9.23 11.27
CA ALA A 454 -35.25 -10.44 10.64
C ALA A 454 -33.84 -10.24 10.03
N LEU A 455 -32.90 -11.12 10.39
CA LEU A 455 -31.58 -11.19 9.77
C LEU A 455 -31.62 -12.14 8.55
N PRO A 456 -30.71 -11.96 7.58
CA PRO A 456 -30.58 -12.91 6.47
C PRO A 456 -30.37 -14.34 7.01
N HIS A 457 -31.20 -15.29 6.54
CA HIS A 457 -31.20 -16.65 7.06
C HIS A 457 -29.85 -17.36 6.84
N ASP A 458 -29.19 -17.09 5.72
CA ASP A 458 -27.85 -17.56 5.39
C ASP A 458 -26.79 -17.06 6.38
N TYR A 459 -26.85 -15.78 6.77
CA TYR A 459 -25.96 -15.20 7.79
C TYR A 459 -26.13 -15.89 9.16
N VAL A 460 -27.38 -16.01 9.63
CA VAL A 460 -27.69 -16.67 10.91
C VAL A 460 -27.27 -18.13 10.88
N GLN A 461 -27.62 -18.85 9.80
CA GLN A 461 -27.27 -20.25 9.63
C GLN A 461 -25.75 -20.45 9.66
N ALA A 462 -24.99 -19.71 8.84
CA ALA A 462 -23.53 -19.82 8.79
C ALA A 462 -22.90 -19.62 10.18
N ARG A 463 -23.34 -18.60 10.93
CA ARG A 463 -22.80 -18.33 12.25
C ARG A 463 -23.14 -19.42 13.27
N LEU A 464 -24.36 -19.95 13.24
CA LEU A 464 -24.72 -21.07 14.13
C LEU A 464 -23.93 -22.34 13.79
N TYR A 465 -23.77 -22.67 12.51
CA TYR A 465 -22.97 -23.83 12.06
C TYR A 465 -21.51 -23.76 12.55
N GLU A 466 -20.94 -22.56 12.63
CA GLU A 466 -19.59 -22.34 13.16
C GLU A 466 -19.52 -22.58 14.68
N LEU A 467 -20.56 -22.21 15.43
CA LEU A 467 -20.60 -22.32 16.89
C LEU A 467 -21.00 -23.70 17.40
N MET A 468 -21.85 -24.44 16.67
CA MET A 468 -22.37 -25.75 17.13
C MET A 468 -21.28 -26.76 17.50
N PRO A 469 -20.14 -26.88 16.78
CA PRO A 469 -19.06 -27.79 17.16
C PRO A 469 -18.52 -27.60 18.58
N LEU A 470 -18.68 -26.42 19.19
CA LEU A 470 -18.21 -26.13 20.55
C LEU A 470 -18.83 -27.05 21.61
N ILE A 471 -20.06 -27.53 21.40
CA ILE A 471 -20.75 -28.43 22.35
C ILE A 471 -20.38 -29.91 22.14
N ALA A 472 -19.73 -30.24 21.02
CA ALA A 472 -19.35 -31.62 20.69
C ALA A 472 -18.08 -32.08 21.43
N TYR A 473 -17.34 -31.15 22.03
CA TYR A 473 -16.08 -31.42 22.71
C TYR A 473 -16.17 -31.10 24.20
N PRO A 474 -15.68 -31.97 25.11
CA PRO A 474 -15.61 -31.68 26.55
C PRO A 474 -14.84 -30.40 26.89
N ASN A 475 -13.73 -30.17 26.17
CA ASN A 475 -12.93 -28.97 26.27
C ASN A 475 -12.56 -28.46 24.85
N PRO A 476 -13.38 -27.58 24.26
CA PRO A 476 -13.17 -27.07 22.91
C PRO A 476 -11.93 -26.16 22.79
N ALA A 477 -11.40 -25.63 23.89
CA ALA A 477 -10.18 -24.82 23.86
C ALA A 477 -8.92 -25.64 23.50
N LEU A 478 -8.95 -26.96 23.70
CA LEU A 478 -7.84 -27.86 23.35
C LEU A 478 -7.91 -28.38 21.90
N VAL A 479 -8.98 -28.07 21.18
CA VAL A 479 -9.24 -28.62 19.84
C VAL A 479 -8.89 -27.58 18.78
N PRO A 480 -7.80 -27.76 17.99
CA PRO A 480 -7.35 -26.74 17.04
C PRO A 480 -8.40 -26.28 16.02
N ALA A 481 -9.33 -27.18 15.66
CA ALA A 481 -10.41 -26.87 14.71
C ALA A 481 -11.40 -25.80 15.21
N VAL A 482 -11.58 -25.65 16.53
CA VAL A 482 -12.60 -24.76 17.12
C VAL A 482 -12.04 -23.80 18.19
N ALA A 483 -10.80 -24.01 18.64
CA ALA A 483 -10.16 -23.19 19.68
C ALA A 483 -10.11 -21.69 19.33
N HIS A 484 -10.02 -21.35 18.04
CA HIS A 484 -10.00 -19.96 17.56
C HIS A 484 -11.29 -19.19 17.89
N LEU A 485 -12.43 -19.87 18.03
CA LEU A 485 -13.71 -19.26 18.43
C LEU A 485 -13.72 -18.82 19.90
N LEU A 486 -12.83 -19.41 20.69
CA LEU A 486 -12.66 -19.13 22.12
C LEU A 486 -11.52 -18.14 22.38
N ASP A 487 -10.91 -17.58 21.34
CA ASP A 487 -9.86 -16.56 21.49
C ASP A 487 -10.43 -15.32 22.19
N VAL A 488 -9.66 -14.77 23.13
CA VAL A 488 -9.97 -13.52 23.83
C VAL A 488 -10.03 -12.35 22.85
N LYS A 489 -9.30 -12.40 21.73
CA LYS A 489 -9.38 -11.41 20.65
C LYS A 489 -10.78 -11.26 20.06
N ALA A 490 -11.61 -12.30 20.10
CA ALA A 490 -13.00 -12.20 19.66
C ALA A 490 -13.82 -11.25 20.54
N ARG A 491 -13.49 -11.14 21.84
CA ARG A 491 -14.13 -10.16 22.76
C ARG A 491 -13.75 -8.74 22.40
N GLU A 492 -12.49 -8.50 22.01
CA GLU A 492 -12.03 -7.18 21.57
C GLU A 492 -12.78 -6.75 20.29
N ALA A 493 -12.87 -7.64 19.30
CA ALA A 493 -13.60 -7.37 18.06
C ALA A 493 -15.09 -7.08 18.31
N LEU A 494 -15.73 -7.85 19.20
CA LEU A 494 -17.11 -7.62 19.60
C LEU A 494 -17.28 -6.28 20.33
N ALA A 495 -16.39 -5.96 21.27
CA ALA A 495 -16.44 -4.70 22.00
C ALA A 495 -16.24 -3.48 21.07
N ASP A 496 -15.38 -3.62 20.05
CA ASP A 496 -15.20 -2.59 19.01
C ASP A 496 -16.45 -2.44 18.14
N ARG A 497 -17.09 -3.56 17.75
CA ARG A 497 -18.37 -3.55 17.00
C ARG A 497 -19.50 -2.90 17.81
N VAL A 498 -19.62 -3.22 19.10
CA VAL A 498 -20.61 -2.59 20.00
C VAL A 498 -20.35 -1.10 20.14
N ASN A 499 -19.10 -0.68 20.35
CA ASN A 499 -18.75 0.74 20.40
C ASN A 499 -19.12 1.45 19.10
N ALA A 500 -18.80 0.89 17.94
CA ALA A 500 -19.17 1.44 16.64
C ALA A 500 -20.70 1.57 16.49
N GLY A 501 -21.45 0.55 16.91
CA GLY A 501 -22.91 0.56 16.92
C GLY A 501 -23.49 1.68 17.77
N ILE A 502 -22.99 1.85 19.00
CA ILE A 502 -23.39 2.95 19.90
C ILE A 502 -23.11 4.30 19.23
N VAL A 503 -21.89 4.50 18.72
CA VAL A 503 -21.46 5.76 18.12
C VAL A 503 -22.32 6.13 16.90
N VAL A 504 -22.66 5.16 16.04
CA VAL A 504 -23.46 5.40 14.84
C VAL A 504 -24.94 5.57 15.17
N HIS A 505 -25.54 4.60 15.84
CA HIS A 505 -26.99 4.50 15.96
C HIS A 505 -27.55 5.24 17.18
N ALA A 506 -26.79 5.37 18.26
CA ALA A 506 -27.23 6.06 19.47
C ALA A 506 -26.75 7.52 19.53
N LEU A 507 -25.49 7.79 19.14
CA LEU A 507 -24.93 9.14 19.17
C LEU A 507 -25.10 9.91 17.85
N GLY A 508 -25.51 9.24 16.77
CA GLY A 508 -25.67 9.86 15.45
C GLY A 508 -24.36 10.36 14.85
N MET A 509 -23.22 9.82 15.30
CA MET A 509 -21.90 10.18 14.82
C MET A 509 -21.50 9.31 13.62
N PRO A 510 -20.58 9.77 12.77
CA PRO A 510 -20.08 8.95 11.68
C PRO A 510 -19.44 7.64 12.17
N ALA A 511 -19.59 6.57 11.39
CA ALA A 511 -19.01 5.26 11.70
C ALA A 511 -17.48 5.28 11.90
N ARG A 512 -16.81 6.29 11.34
CA ARG A 512 -15.38 6.53 11.50
C ARG A 512 -15.12 7.98 11.91
N PRO A 513 -14.18 8.25 12.82
CA PRO A 513 -13.80 9.60 13.19
C PRO A 513 -13.20 10.36 11.98
N ALA A 514 -13.39 11.68 11.97
CA ALA A 514 -12.94 12.56 10.89
C ALA A 514 -11.43 12.46 10.61
N LEU A 515 -10.62 12.25 11.65
CA LEU A 515 -9.17 12.07 11.52
C LEU A 515 -8.83 10.83 10.66
N GLU A 516 -9.51 9.71 10.93
CA GLU A 516 -9.29 8.46 10.22
C GLU A 516 -9.81 8.55 8.78
N ALA A 517 -10.95 9.22 8.58
CA ALA A 517 -11.45 9.53 7.25
C ALA A 517 -10.46 10.39 6.45
N ALA A 518 -9.88 11.42 7.07
CA ALA A 518 -8.90 12.30 6.43
C ALA A 518 -7.62 11.54 6.02
N VAL A 519 -7.08 10.67 6.89
CA VAL A 519 -5.92 9.83 6.57
C VAL A 519 -6.24 8.92 5.37
N ARG A 520 -7.39 8.25 5.38
CA ARG A 520 -7.78 7.36 4.27
C ARG A 520 -8.06 8.09 2.97
N GLN A 521 -8.70 9.25 3.04
CA GLN A 521 -8.97 10.08 1.87
C GLN A 521 -7.67 10.57 1.26
N THR A 522 -6.74 11.06 2.09
CA THR A 522 -5.40 11.42 1.62
C THR A 522 -4.78 10.21 0.92
N ARG A 523 -4.96 9.00 1.47
CA ARG A 523 -4.50 7.74 0.88
C ARG A 523 -5.06 7.33 -0.44
N ALA A 524 -6.36 7.43 -0.59
CA ALA A 524 -6.98 7.28 -1.88
C ALA A 524 -6.48 8.35 -2.86
N VAL A 525 -6.35 9.61 -2.45
CA VAL A 525 -5.94 10.72 -3.32
C VAL A 525 -4.51 10.55 -3.82
N VAL A 526 -3.53 10.24 -2.96
CA VAL A 526 -2.14 10.03 -3.39
C VAL A 526 -2.04 8.85 -4.34
N ALA A 527 -2.72 7.73 -4.04
CA ALA A 527 -2.75 6.57 -4.91
C ALA A 527 -3.38 6.88 -6.28
N GLU A 528 -4.48 7.63 -6.30
CA GLU A 528 -5.17 8.04 -7.52
C GLU A 528 -4.31 8.99 -8.37
N VAL A 529 -3.65 9.97 -7.74
CA VAL A 529 -2.75 10.91 -8.43
C VAL A 529 -1.54 10.17 -9.00
N ALA A 530 -0.94 9.26 -8.22
CA ALA A 530 0.18 8.42 -8.68
C ALA A 530 -0.22 7.49 -9.82
N GLY A 531 -1.43 6.92 -9.77
CA GLY A 531 -1.96 6.00 -10.78
C GLY A 531 -2.34 6.69 -12.09
N ARG A 532 -2.86 7.91 -12.03
CA ARG A 532 -3.22 8.67 -13.23
C ARG A 532 -1.99 9.19 -13.95
N GLY A 533 -1.10 9.93 -13.28
CA GLY A 533 -0.13 10.79 -13.98
C GLY A 533 1.35 10.47 -13.78
N GLY A 534 1.69 9.57 -12.85
CA GLY A 534 3.05 9.50 -12.35
C GLY A 534 3.53 10.82 -11.72
N GLY A 535 4.80 10.88 -11.35
CA GLY A 535 5.44 12.11 -10.85
C GLY A 535 5.72 12.09 -9.35
N GLU A 536 5.70 13.26 -8.70
CA GLU A 536 6.03 13.40 -7.27
C GLU A 536 5.17 12.50 -6.37
N ALA A 537 3.88 12.33 -6.69
CA ALA A 537 2.97 11.47 -5.92
C ALA A 537 3.39 9.98 -5.92
N SER A 538 4.13 9.53 -6.93
CA SER A 538 4.56 8.13 -7.05
C SER A 538 5.59 7.73 -5.99
N VAL A 539 6.32 8.69 -5.43
CA VAL A 539 7.31 8.47 -4.37
C VAL A 539 6.83 8.89 -2.99
N VAL A 540 5.58 9.37 -2.87
CA VAL A 540 4.95 9.66 -1.58
C VAL A 540 4.34 8.36 -1.06
N ASP A 541 5.05 7.70 -0.14
CA ASP A 541 4.51 6.58 0.62
C ASP A 541 3.97 7.03 1.97
N TRP A 542 2.95 6.33 2.47
CA TRP A 542 2.75 6.30 3.92
C TRP A 542 3.61 5.20 4.50
N PRO A 543 4.49 5.52 5.46
CA PRO A 543 5.21 4.50 6.17
C PRO A 543 4.22 3.52 6.79
N ALA A 544 4.24 2.27 6.34
CA ALA A 544 3.41 1.21 6.89
C ALA A 544 3.63 1.04 8.41
N GLY A 545 4.82 1.39 8.91
CA GLY A 545 5.11 1.42 10.35
C GLY A 545 4.40 2.52 11.15
N VAL A 546 3.89 3.58 10.50
CA VAL A 546 3.18 4.68 11.16
C VAL A 546 1.66 4.55 11.02
N PHE A 547 1.18 4.02 9.89
CA PHE A 547 -0.25 3.98 9.56
C PHE A 547 -0.77 2.59 9.14
N GLY A 548 0.01 1.52 9.26
CA GLY A 548 -0.29 0.19 8.69
C GLY A 548 -1.54 -0.52 9.23
N GLY A 549 -2.15 0.00 10.29
CA GLY A 549 -3.45 -0.47 10.80
C GLY A 549 -4.68 0.28 10.24
N LEU A 550 -4.49 1.27 9.35
CA LEU A 550 -5.55 2.16 8.86
C LEU A 550 -5.94 1.96 7.39
#